data_AF-A0A662PET1-F1
#
_entry.id   AF-A0A662PET1-F1
#
_cell.length_a   1.000
_cell.length_b   1.000
_cell.length_c   1.000
_cell.angle_alpha   90.00
_cell.angle_beta   90.00
_cell.angle_gamma   90.00
#
_symmetry.space_group_name_H-M   'P 1'
#
loop_
_entity.id
_entity.type
_entity.pdbx_description
1 polymer ?
#
loop_
_entity_poly.entity_id
_entity_poly.type
_entity_poly.pdbx_seq_one_letter_code
_entity_poly.pdbx_strand_id
1 'polypeptide(L)'
;MNDDEYDLWIQKAIGFCAQKFKKSKTEIVRMLQEDNCHVHSTLRYAIAKEISAYLKDHVDGIKGVYLYGSTATNEARSCSDIDMLVHIDTDQKKVEEVTEKLERGVLRAYLKVLQDDIPLILPLLDFHIIDTESIKKREGYAALVTSLSSPPHKI
;
A
#
# COMPACT_ATOMS: atom_id res chain seq x y z
N MET A 1 6.80 -7.88 14.53
CA MET A 1 5.45 -7.97 13.97
C MET A 1 5.06 -9.44 13.85
N ASN A 2 3.92 -9.81 14.44
CA ASN A 2 3.35 -11.17 14.35
C ASN A 2 2.19 -11.20 13.35
N ASP A 3 1.67 -12.38 13.07
CA ASP A 3 0.62 -12.58 12.07
C ASP A 3 -0.67 -11.82 12.40
N ASP A 4 -0.99 -11.67 13.69
CA ASP A 4 -2.19 -11.02 14.19
C ASP A 4 -2.22 -9.52 13.89
N GLU A 5 -1.04 -8.87 13.87
CA GLU A 5 -0.91 -7.44 13.59
C GLU A 5 -1.32 -7.12 12.14
N TYR A 6 -0.89 -7.95 11.19
CA TYR A 6 -1.29 -7.80 9.78
C TYR A 6 -2.78 -8.06 9.57
N ASP A 7 -3.32 -9.09 10.22
CA ASP A 7 -4.76 -9.38 10.18
C ASP A 7 -5.56 -8.18 10.71
N LEU A 8 -5.09 -7.53 11.78
CA LEU A 8 -5.68 -6.31 12.30
C LEU A 8 -5.63 -5.15 11.29
N TRP A 9 -4.51 -4.95 10.58
CA TRP A 9 -4.41 -3.92 9.55
C TRP A 9 -5.44 -4.11 8.43
N ILE A 10 -5.59 -5.35 7.95
CA ILE A 10 -6.59 -5.67 6.92
C ILE A 10 -8.01 -5.43 7.47
N GLN A 11 -8.30 -5.81 8.72
CA GLN A 11 -9.60 -5.56 9.34
C GLN A 11 -9.90 -4.07 9.55
N LYS A 12 -8.88 -3.26 9.87
CA LYS A 12 -8.99 -1.80 9.91
C LYS A 12 -9.25 -1.22 8.52
N ALA A 13 -8.54 -1.70 7.50
CA ALA A 13 -8.72 -1.26 6.12
C ALA A 13 -10.14 -1.56 5.60
N ILE A 14 -10.69 -2.74 5.89
CA ILE A 14 -12.09 -3.07 5.59
C ILE A 14 -13.04 -2.17 6.38
N GLY A 15 -12.74 -1.89 7.65
CA GLY A 15 -13.52 -0.96 8.47
C GLY A 15 -13.54 0.46 7.89
N PHE A 16 -12.41 0.93 7.38
CA PHE A 16 -12.30 2.22 6.70
C PHE A 16 -13.16 2.26 5.42
N CYS A 17 -13.12 1.21 4.61
CA CYS A 17 -14.02 1.06 3.46
C CYS A 17 -15.50 1.07 3.87
N ALA A 18 -15.86 0.27 4.87
CA ALA A 18 -17.22 0.17 5.38
C ALA A 18 -17.78 1.54 5.81
N GLN A 19 -16.98 2.32 6.54
CA GLN A 19 -17.33 3.68 6.92
C GLN A 19 -17.48 4.61 5.70
N LYS A 20 -16.50 4.60 4.79
CA LYS A 20 -16.47 5.49 3.61
C LYS A 20 -17.67 5.25 2.67
N PHE A 21 -18.00 3.98 2.42
CA PHE A 21 -19.09 3.60 1.52
C PHE A 21 -20.46 3.48 2.21
N LYS A 22 -20.52 3.65 3.54
CA LYS A 22 -21.73 3.45 4.37
C LYS A 22 -22.31 2.04 4.16
N LYS A 23 -21.44 1.04 4.23
CA LYS A 23 -21.72 -0.37 3.99
C LYS A 23 -21.27 -1.22 5.17
N SER A 24 -21.85 -2.39 5.35
CA SER A 24 -21.32 -3.38 6.29
C SER A 24 -19.99 -3.95 5.80
N LYS A 25 -19.17 -4.49 6.71
CA LYS A 25 -17.91 -5.17 6.33
C LYS A 25 -18.15 -6.33 5.36
N THR A 26 -19.24 -7.07 5.54
CA THR A 26 -19.64 -8.16 4.64
C THR A 26 -19.97 -7.67 3.24
N GLU A 27 -20.69 -6.54 3.11
CA GLU A 27 -20.93 -5.92 1.80
C GLU A 27 -19.62 -5.45 1.14
N ILE A 28 -18.68 -4.91 1.91
CA ILE A 28 -17.35 -4.53 1.37
C ILE A 28 -16.62 -5.73 0.79
N VAL A 29 -16.58 -6.86 1.51
CA VAL A 29 -15.92 -8.08 1.01
C VAL A 29 -16.58 -8.57 -0.27
N ARG A 30 -17.92 -8.57 -0.32
CA ARG A 30 -18.65 -8.92 -1.55
C ARG A 30 -18.31 -7.99 -2.71
N MET A 31 -18.22 -6.67 -2.47
CA MET A 31 -17.85 -5.71 -3.52
C MET A 31 -16.41 -5.92 -4.02
N LEU A 32 -15.48 -6.38 -3.17
CA LEU A 32 -14.12 -6.76 -3.60
C LEU A 32 -14.16 -7.98 -4.53
N GLN A 33 -14.98 -8.98 -4.22
CA GLN A 33 -15.19 -10.17 -5.04
C GLN A 33 -15.85 -9.85 -6.39
N GLU A 34 -16.72 -8.84 -6.42
CA GLU A 34 -17.34 -8.30 -7.64
C GLU A 34 -16.41 -7.35 -8.44
N ASP A 35 -15.10 -7.30 -8.10
CA ASP A 35 -14.07 -6.44 -8.70
C ASP A 35 -14.44 -4.94 -8.74
N ASN A 36 -15.05 -4.44 -7.65
CA ASN A 36 -15.39 -3.02 -7.55
C ASN A 36 -14.13 -2.16 -7.39
N CYS A 37 -13.78 -1.39 -8.43
CA CYS A 37 -12.55 -0.61 -8.48
C CYS A 37 -12.41 0.43 -7.35
N HIS A 38 -13.51 1.07 -6.95
CA HIS A 38 -13.48 2.09 -5.90
C HIS A 38 -13.22 1.49 -4.52
N VAL A 39 -13.78 0.30 -4.25
CA VAL A 39 -13.51 -0.43 -3.00
C VAL A 39 -12.08 -0.96 -3.00
N HIS A 40 -11.61 -1.53 -4.11
CA HIS A 40 -10.21 -1.97 -4.27
C HIS A 40 -9.21 -0.84 -4.03
N SER A 41 -9.44 0.32 -4.65
CA SER A 41 -8.58 1.50 -4.47
C SER A 41 -8.63 2.03 -3.04
N THR A 42 -9.81 2.11 -2.44
CA THR A 42 -9.95 2.60 -1.05
C THR A 42 -9.29 1.64 -0.05
N LEU A 43 -9.41 0.34 -0.26
CA LEU A 43 -8.82 -0.67 0.60
C LEU A 43 -7.30 -0.61 0.54
N ARG A 44 -6.73 -0.58 -0.68
CA ARG A 44 -5.28 -0.46 -0.89
C ARG A 44 -4.72 0.83 -0.30
N TYR A 45 -5.43 1.96 -0.45
CA TYR A 45 -5.07 3.20 0.21
C TYR A 45 -5.02 3.06 1.75
N ALA A 46 -6.01 2.39 2.35
CA ALA A 46 -6.04 2.18 3.79
C ALA A 46 -4.93 1.25 4.27
N ILE A 47 -4.59 0.21 3.51
CA ILE A 47 -3.44 -0.66 3.78
C ILE A 47 -2.13 0.14 3.69
N ALA A 48 -1.96 0.96 2.65
CA ALA A 48 -0.78 1.82 2.48
C ALA A 48 -0.61 2.82 3.64
N LYS A 49 -1.70 3.27 4.27
CA LYS A 49 -1.65 4.10 5.48
C LYS A 49 -1.09 3.36 6.68
N GLU A 50 -1.53 2.12 6.94
CA GLU A 50 -0.99 1.32 8.06
C GLU A 50 0.50 1.00 7.83
N ILE A 51 0.88 0.67 6.60
CA ILE A 51 2.29 0.47 6.21
C ILE A 51 3.11 1.76 6.41
N SER A 52 2.62 2.91 5.94
CA SER A 52 3.30 4.20 6.10
C SER A 52 3.52 4.55 7.57
N ALA A 53 2.52 4.35 8.41
CA ALA A 53 2.64 4.55 9.86
C ALA A 53 3.68 3.61 10.47
N TYR A 54 3.61 2.31 10.16
CA TYR A 54 4.57 1.33 10.66
C TYR A 54 6.00 1.67 10.28
N LEU A 55 6.26 2.00 9.01
CA LEU A 55 7.60 2.37 8.54
C LEU A 55 8.14 3.60 9.28
N LYS A 56 7.32 4.64 9.47
CA LYS A 56 7.73 5.86 10.18
C LYS A 56 8.04 5.60 11.66
N ASP A 57 7.32 4.67 12.29
CA ASP A 57 7.46 4.36 13.71
C ASP A 57 8.61 3.38 14.01
N HIS A 58 8.98 2.52 13.04
CA HIS A 58 9.91 1.41 13.27
C HIS A 58 11.20 1.48 12.45
N VAL A 59 11.30 2.38 11.48
CA VAL A 59 12.49 2.55 10.65
C VAL A 59 12.99 3.97 10.76
N ASP A 60 14.15 4.14 11.39
CA ASP A 60 14.81 5.44 11.47
C ASP A 60 15.23 5.92 10.08
N GLY A 61 14.99 7.20 9.81
CA GLY A 61 15.39 7.85 8.56
C GLY A 61 14.35 7.81 7.44
N ILE A 62 13.12 7.35 7.69
CA ILE A 62 12.00 7.56 6.76
C ILE A 62 11.63 9.05 6.72
N LYS A 63 11.79 9.70 5.57
CA LYS A 63 11.44 11.12 5.32
C LYS A 63 10.04 11.28 4.73
N GLY A 64 9.52 10.26 4.07
CA GLY A 64 8.19 10.27 3.50
C GLY A 64 7.83 8.93 2.86
N VAL A 65 6.54 8.66 2.82
CA VAL A 65 5.97 7.52 2.09
C VAL A 65 4.90 8.09 1.16
N TYR A 66 4.89 7.64 -0.09
CA TYR A 66 4.01 8.16 -1.11
C TYR A 66 3.33 7.01 -1.85
N LEU A 67 2.05 7.20 -2.18
CA LEU A 67 1.27 6.31 -3.03
C LEU A 67 1.32 6.82 -4.46
N TYR A 68 1.43 5.94 -5.44
CA TYR A 68 1.23 6.29 -6.84
C TYR A 68 0.43 5.19 -7.55
N GLY A 69 0.41 5.26 -8.89
CA GLY A 69 -0.25 4.25 -9.71
C GLY A 69 -1.77 4.19 -9.54
N SER A 70 -2.32 3.01 -9.83
CA SER A 70 -3.78 2.79 -9.95
C SER A 70 -4.54 3.08 -8.65
N THR A 71 -3.92 2.86 -7.50
CA THR A 71 -4.55 3.15 -6.20
C THR A 71 -4.69 4.66 -6.01
N ALA A 72 -3.67 5.45 -6.38
CA ALA A 72 -3.71 6.90 -6.27
C ALA A 72 -4.73 7.55 -7.23
N THR A 73 -5.02 6.92 -8.37
CA THR A 73 -6.01 7.40 -9.36
C THR A 73 -7.43 6.86 -9.17
N ASN A 74 -7.67 6.03 -8.14
CA ASN A 74 -8.93 5.31 -7.90
C ASN A 74 -9.34 4.32 -9.00
N GLU A 75 -8.35 3.70 -9.64
CA GLU A 75 -8.53 2.76 -10.74
C GLU A 75 -8.05 1.34 -10.41
N ALA A 76 -7.59 1.09 -9.17
CA ALA A 76 -7.12 -0.22 -8.74
C ALA A 76 -8.25 -1.26 -8.79
N ARG A 77 -7.89 -2.48 -9.20
CA ARG A 77 -8.78 -3.66 -9.33
C ARG A 77 -8.21 -4.85 -8.57
N SER A 78 -8.87 -6.00 -8.65
CA SER A 78 -8.45 -7.26 -8.02
C SER A 78 -6.98 -7.59 -8.29
N CYS A 79 -6.54 -7.39 -9.53
CA CYS A 79 -5.19 -7.66 -9.98
C CYS A 79 -4.18 -6.53 -9.71
N SER A 80 -4.59 -5.38 -9.18
CA SER A 80 -3.63 -4.27 -8.96
C SER A 80 -2.78 -4.51 -7.72
N ASP A 81 -1.53 -4.06 -7.76
CA ASP A 81 -0.63 -3.94 -6.62
C ASP A 81 -0.85 -2.59 -5.88
N ILE A 82 -0.05 -2.36 -4.85
CA ILE A 82 0.07 -1.10 -4.11
C ILE A 82 1.46 -0.52 -4.36
N ASP A 83 1.50 0.38 -5.32
CA ASP A 83 2.65 1.20 -5.70
C ASP A 83 3.04 2.22 -4.63
N MET A 84 4.19 2.02 -3.96
CA MET A 84 4.66 2.88 -2.87
C MET A 84 6.09 3.37 -3.09
N LEU A 85 6.31 4.69 -2.96
CA LEU A 85 7.65 5.28 -2.84
C LEU A 85 8.01 5.46 -1.37
N VAL A 86 9.21 5.01 -0.98
CA VAL A 86 9.74 5.19 0.38
C VAL A 86 10.95 6.10 0.31
N HIS A 87 10.79 7.36 0.73
CA HIS A 87 11.87 8.34 0.78
C HIS A 87 12.66 8.19 2.08
N ILE A 88 13.95 7.90 1.94
CA ILE A 88 14.83 7.55 3.04
C ILE A 88 16.05 8.48 3.14
N ASP A 89 16.63 8.49 4.34
CA ASP A 89 17.91 9.11 4.72
C ASP A 89 18.64 8.14 5.66
N THR A 90 18.64 6.87 5.26
CA THR A 90 19.22 5.75 5.99
C THR A 90 19.72 4.72 4.97
N ASP A 91 20.21 3.58 5.45
CA ASP A 91 20.65 2.48 4.59
C ASP A 91 19.44 1.81 3.90
N GLN A 92 19.45 1.82 2.57
CA GLN A 92 18.44 1.20 1.73
C GLN A 92 18.22 -0.28 2.07
N LYS A 93 19.27 -1.04 2.36
CA LYS A 93 19.15 -2.49 2.64
C LYS A 93 18.28 -2.78 3.86
N LYS A 94 18.37 -1.93 4.89
CA LYS A 94 17.54 -2.08 6.10
C LYS A 94 16.06 -1.89 5.79
N VAL A 95 15.76 -0.97 4.88
CA VAL A 95 14.39 -0.66 4.46
C VAL A 95 13.87 -1.79 3.59
N GLU A 96 14.67 -2.32 2.67
CA GLU A 96 14.35 -3.49 1.83
C GLU A 96 13.96 -4.70 2.68
N GLU A 97 14.76 -5.04 3.69
CA GLU A 97 14.48 -6.15 4.60
C GLU A 97 13.14 -6.00 5.35
N VAL A 98 12.75 -4.77 5.67
CA VAL A 98 11.47 -4.48 6.33
C VAL A 98 10.32 -4.54 5.34
N THR A 99 10.47 -3.97 4.13
CA THR A 99 9.45 -3.99 3.08
C THR A 99 9.16 -5.40 2.57
N GLU A 100 10.17 -6.26 2.46
CA GLU A 100 9.97 -7.67 2.11
C GLU A 100 9.16 -8.43 3.17
N LYS A 101 9.37 -8.13 4.46
CA LYS A 101 8.59 -8.71 5.56
C LYS A 101 7.15 -8.22 5.52
N LEU A 102 6.95 -6.92 5.25
CA LEU A 102 5.64 -6.31 5.08
C LEU A 102 4.87 -6.97 3.93
N GLU A 103 5.49 -7.16 2.75
CA GLU A 103 4.85 -7.82 1.61
C GLU A 103 4.32 -9.20 1.99
N ARG A 104 5.17 -10.08 2.54
CA ARG A 104 4.74 -11.43 2.93
C ARG A 104 3.62 -11.43 3.97
N GLY A 105 3.71 -10.55 4.97
CA GLY A 105 2.75 -10.48 6.06
C GLY A 105 1.38 -9.94 5.63
N VAL A 106 1.38 -8.81 4.92
CA VAL A 106 0.18 -8.13 4.43
C VAL A 106 -0.52 -8.99 3.37
N LEU A 107 0.22 -9.56 2.42
CA LEU A 107 -0.35 -10.44 1.41
C LEU A 107 -1.09 -11.62 2.04
N ARG A 108 -0.47 -12.31 3.01
CA ARG A 108 -1.10 -13.45 3.70
C ARG A 108 -2.36 -13.02 4.45
N ALA A 109 -2.32 -11.89 5.17
CA ALA A 109 -3.49 -11.37 5.87
C ALA A 109 -4.63 -10.97 4.90
N TYR A 110 -4.26 -10.39 3.75
CA TYR A 110 -5.18 -10.00 2.70
C TYR A 110 -5.88 -11.21 2.07
N LEU A 111 -5.13 -12.27 1.77
CA LEU A 111 -5.65 -13.53 1.21
C LEU A 111 -6.69 -14.19 2.10
N LYS A 112 -6.50 -14.18 3.43
CA LYS A 112 -7.47 -14.74 4.39
C LYS A 112 -8.86 -14.11 4.28
N VAL A 113 -8.94 -12.84 3.86
CA VAL A 113 -10.21 -12.10 3.76
C VAL A 113 -10.92 -12.38 2.44
N LEU A 114 -10.15 -12.48 1.36
CA LEU A 114 -10.72 -12.54 0.00
C LEU A 114 -11.32 -13.89 -0.35
N GLN A 115 -10.90 -14.96 0.32
CA GLN A 115 -11.27 -16.36 0.02
C GLN A 115 -10.90 -16.74 -1.44
N ASP A 116 -10.75 -18.03 -1.74
CA ASP A 116 -9.98 -18.56 -2.89
C ASP A 116 -10.50 -18.21 -4.31
N ASP A 117 -11.53 -17.38 -4.44
CA ASP A 117 -12.25 -17.12 -5.70
C ASP A 117 -11.75 -15.91 -6.51
N ILE A 118 -10.80 -15.12 -5.99
CA ILE A 118 -10.25 -13.97 -6.73
C ILE A 118 -8.90 -14.33 -7.37
N PRO A 119 -8.73 -14.18 -8.71
CA PRO A 119 -7.41 -14.24 -9.31
C PRO A 119 -6.55 -13.09 -8.76
N LEU A 120 -5.60 -13.43 -7.89
CA LEU A 120 -4.66 -12.46 -7.31
C LEU A 120 -3.40 -12.32 -8.16
N ILE A 121 -2.90 -11.09 -8.22
CA ILE A 121 -1.51 -10.83 -8.60
C ILE A 121 -0.63 -10.96 -7.35
N LEU A 122 0.51 -11.62 -7.55
CA LEU A 122 1.66 -11.61 -6.66
C LEU A 122 2.78 -10.86 -7.40
N PRO A 123 3.42 -9.86 -6.78
CA PRO A 123 3.26 -9.35 -5.40
C PRO A 123 2.06 -8.40 -5.20
N LEU A 124 1.64 -8.17 -3.94
CA LEU A 124 0.60 -7.20 -3.58
C LEU A 124 1.16 -5.79 -3.38
N LEU A 125 2.35 -5.66 -2.80
CA LEU A 125 3.04 -4.39 -2.57
C LEU A 125 4.21 -4.26 -3.54
N ASP A 126 4.34 -3.09 -4.16
CA ASP A 126 5.50 -2.71 -4.96
C ASP A 126 6.17 -1.48 -4.31
N PHE A 127 7.34 -1.70 -3.71
CA PHE A 127 8.08 -0.65 -3.01
C PHE A 127 9.27 -0.18 -3.85
N HIS A 128 9.33 1.13 -4.12
CA HIS A 128 10.52 1.78 -4.66
C HIS A 128 11.14 2.67 -3.60
N ILE A 129 12.37 2.36 -3.23
CA ILE A 129 13.12 3.11 -2.23
C ILE A 129 13.89 4.21 -2.95
N ILE A 130 13.78 5.43 -2.44
CA ILE A 130 14.38 6.63 -3.04
C ILE A 130 15.08 7.46 -1.97
N ASP A 131 16.15 8.15 -2.36
CA ASP A 131 16.86 9.07 -1.48
C ASP A 131 16.75 10.53 -1.96
N THR A 132 17.20 11.45 -1.12
CA THR A 132 17.16 12.89 -1.40
C THR A 132 17.98 13.29 -2.63
N GLU A 133 19.09 12.61 -2.91
CA GLU A 133 19.94 12.93 -4.06
C GLU A 133 19.30 12.48 -5.37
N SER A 134 18.69 11.30 -5.38
CA SER A 134 17.92 10.75 -6.48
C SER A 134 16.71 11.63 -6.81
N ILE A 135 16.04 12.19 -5.79
CA ILE A 135 14.94 13.17 -5.99
C ILE A 135 15.47 14.45 -6.63
N LYS A 136 16.60 15.00 -6.14
CA LYS A 136 17.22 16.22 -6.71
C LYS A 136 17.64 16.03 -8.16
N LYS A 137 18.20 14.86 -8.49
CA LYS A 137 18.64 14.51 -9.85
C LYS A 137 17.50 14.04 -10.75
N ARG A 138 16.32 13.76 -10.19
CA ARG A 138 15.13 13.23 -10.87
C ARG A 138 15.44 11.89 -11.56
N GLU A 139 16.09 10.99 -10.84
CA GLU A 139 16.49 9.67 -11.34
C GLU A 139 15.42 8.61 -11.05
N GLY A 140 15.10 7.78 -12.04
CA GLY A 140 14.15 6.66 -11.91
C GLY A 140 12.82 7.08 -11.29
N TYR A 141 12.34 6.29 -10.32
CA TYR A 141 11.09 6.56 -9.58
C TYR A 141 11.14 7.83 -8.72
N ALA A 142 12.32 8.32 -8.34
CA ALA A 142 12.44 9.55 -7.56
C ALA A 142 11.98 10.80 -8.33
N ALA A 143 11.99 10.74 -9.67
CA ALA A 143 11.45 11.79 -10.52
C ALA A 143 9.95 12.03 -10.28
N LEU A 144 9.19 11.01 -9.86
CA LEU A 144 7.75 11.12 -9.59
C LEU A 144 7.45 12.12 -8.48
N VAL A 145 8.28 12.19 -7.43
CA VAL A 145 8.08 13.09 -6.28
C VAL A 145 7.98 14.57 -6.70
N THR A 146 8.65 14.94 -7.79
CA THR A 146 8.64 16.31 -8.34
C THR A 146 7.81 16.44 -9.62
N SER A 147 7.06 15.40 -9.99
CA SER A 147 6.22 15.39 -11.18
C SER A 147 5.02 16.33 -11.03
N LEU A 148 4.82 17.20 -12.01
CA LEU A 148 3.65 18.09 -12.05
C LEU A 148 2.42 17.40 -12.66
N SER A 149 2.61 16.41 -13.53
CA SER A 149 1.51 15.72 -14.23
C SER A 149 0.97 14.53 -13.46
N SER A 150 1.83 13.86 -12.69
CA SER A 150 1.49 12.65 -11.95
C SER A 150 2.21 12.65 -10.59
N PRO A 151 1.97 13.66 -9.73
CA PRO A 151 2.58 13.71 -8.41
C PRO A 151 2.07 12.53 -7.57
N PRO A 152 2.95 11.82 -6.85
CA PRO A 152 2.52 10.78 -5.95
C PRO A 152 1.84 11.41 -4.72
N HIS A 153 0.87 10.72 -4.16
CA HIS A 153 0.14 11.17 -2.99
C HIS A 153 0.93 10.83 -1.72
N LYS A 154 1.46 11.85 -1.03
CA LYS A 154 2.12 11.64 0.26
C LYS A 154 1.09 11.16 1.30
N ILE A 155 1.39 10.06 1.98
CA ILE A 155 0.51 9.41 2.96
C ILE A 155 1.08 9.52 4.38
#